data_AF-A0A062UIK8-F1
#
_entry.id   AF-A0A062UIK8-F1
#
_cell.length_a   1.000
_cell.length_b   1.000
_cell.length_c   1.000
_cell.angle_alpha   90.00
_cell.angle_beta   90.00
_cell.angle_gamma   90.00
#
_symmetry.space_group_name_H-M   'P 1'
#
loop_
_entity.id
_entity.type
_entity.pdbx_description
1 polymer ?
#
loop_
_entity_poly.entity_id
_entity_poly.type
_entity_poly.pdbx_seq_one_letter_code
_entity_poly.pdbx_strand_id
1 'polypeptide(L)'
;MSTDTTGRSPSSLQVVPGQAELKATQIPDEGQPPAMPPTSSEQAQILERQFARRMEAVDTRWSPRQTTLRDQLHHTNEIWDDIQASEERQPRYSSPWFYWPFMVALAVAEVPINRFSFELFFQESPAVALLVSFLVGGLLVTLAHRLGMMMCRFGYNKKRKNWWGEVLQIAAVVLLIVALAYGVSILRQGYLAFITQPEMGFGQALENQQYGGAAIMALKGGLGLDGWIFLLINLAVVAVGVSAAYFCHDPHPDFERVDRKKHKLEKQAARMQAKRADEEAVEKRRFANQMRRLGA
;
A
#
# COMPACT_ATOMS: atom_id res chain seq x y z
N MET A 1 8.89 -22.79 7.26
CA MET A 1 9.67 -23.57 6.28
C MET A 1 8.69 -24.39 5.46
N SER A 2 8.33 -23.86 4.29
CA SER A 2 7.64 -24.60 3.22
C SER A 2 8.22 -24.04 1.93
N THR A 3 9.04 -24.86 1.28
CA THR A 3 9.59 -24.62 -0.04
C THR A 3 8.52 -24.97 -1.06
N ASP A 4 8.01 -23.98 -1.79
CA ASP A 4 7.13 -24.23 -2.93
C ASP A 4 7.79 -23.67 -4.20
N THR A 5 8.54 -24.56 -4.84
CA THR A 5 9.20 -24.39 -6.13
C THR A 5 8.17 -24.61 -7.23
N THR A 6 7.68 -23.54 -7.84
CA THR A 6 6.86 -23.65 -9.07
C THR A 6 7.76 -23.71 -10.29
N GLY A 7 7.83 -24.91 -10.87
CA GLY A 7 8.54 -25.21 -12.10
C GLY A 7 7.94 -24.50 -13.30
N ARG A 8 8.79 -23.76 -14.02
CA ARG A 8 8.54 -23.33 -15.40
C ARG A 8 8.91 -24.49 -16.32
N SER A 9 7.89 -25.14 -16.90
CA SER A 9 8.08 -26.02 -18.05
C SER A 9 8.34 -25.19 -19.31
N PRO A 10 9.31 -25.58 -20.17
CA PRO A 10 9.46 -25.02 -21.50
C PRO A 10 8.41 -25.64 -22.41
N SER A 11 7.50 -24.82 -22.96
CA SER A 11 6.56 -25.26 -23.99
C SER A 11 7.34 -25.65 -25.24
N SER A 12 7.41 -26.96 -25.45
CA SER A 12 7.84 -27.63 -26.67
C SER A 12 7.08 -27.10 -27.89
N LEU A 13 7.84 -26.64 -28.87
CA LEU A 13 7.43 -26.51 -30.28
C LEU A 13 6.82 -27.83 -30.75
N GLN A 14 5.48 -27.88 -30.87
CA GLN A 14 4.82 -28.88 -31.70
C GLN A 14 4.89 -28.41 -33.15
N VAL A 15 5.84 -28.99 -33.89
CA VAL A 15 5.86 -28.98 -35.34
C VAL A 15 4.78 -29.96 -35.80
N VAL A 16 3.71 -29.44 -36.39
CA VAL A 16 2.66 -30.24 -37.03
C VAL A 16 3.20 -30.72 -38.39
N PRO A 17 3.27 -32.04 -38.66
CA PRO A 17 3.67 -32.55 -39.95
C PRO A 17 2.45 -32.73 -40.87
N GLY A 18 2.60 -32.30 -42.13
CA GLY A 18 1.98 -32.95 -43.28
C GLY A 18 0.47 -32.83 -43.44
N GLN A 19 0.02 -31.74 -44.06
CA GLN A 19 -1.09 -31.82 -45.00
C GLN A 19 -0.55 -31.49 -46.39
N ALA A 20 -0.28 -32.54 -47.16
CA ALA A 20 -0.11 -32.44 -48.60
C ALA A 20 -1.51 -32.19 -49.20
N GLU A 21 -1.90 -30.93 -49.29
CA GLU A 21 -3.06 -30.54 -50.09
C GLU A 21 -2.72 -30.76 -51.57
N LEU A 22 -3.49 -31.66 -52.18
CA LEU A 22 -3.62 -31.84 -53.61
C LEU A 22 -3.90 -30.49 -54.26
N LYS A 23 -2.89 -29.93 -54.91
CA LYS A 23 -2.99 -28.81 -55.83
C LYS A 23 -3.82 -29.29 -57.03
N ALA A 24 -5.14 -29.15 -56.94
CA ALA A 24 -6.02 -29.27 -58.09
C ALA A 24 -5.61 -28.18 -59.08
N THR A 25 -5.07 -28.61 -60.22
CA THR A 25 -4.73 -27.76 -61.36
C THR A 25 -6.00 -27.03 -61.80
N GLN A 26 -6.12 -25.77 -61.38
CA GLN A 26 -7.20 -24.88 -61.76
C GLN A 26 -6.98 -24.53 -63.23
N ILE A 27 -7.85 -25.07 -64.08
CA ILE A 27 -7.92 -24.77 -65.51
C ILE A 27 -8.14 -23.26 -65.63
N PRO A 28 -7.37 -22.52 -66.45
CA PRO A 28 -7.59 -21.09 -66.66
C PRO A 28 -8.95 -20.91 -67.32
N ASP A 29 -9.87 -20.25 -66.61
CA ASP A 29 -11.15 -19.82 -67.16
C ASP A 29 -10.87 -18.64 -68.10
N GLU A 30 -10.52 -18.94 -69.35
CA GLU A 30 -10.36 -17.99 -70.45
C GLU A 30 -11.72 -17.43 -70.84
N GLY A 31 -12.24 -16.48 -70.05
CA GLY A 31 -13.52 -15.87 -70.36
C GLY A 31 -13.95 -14.69 -69.49
N GLN A 32 -13.23 -14.34 -68.42
CA GLN A 32 -13.59 -13.20 -67.59
C GLN A 32 -13.01 -11.90 -68.21
N PRO A 33 -13.84 -10.96 -68.70
CA PRO A 33 -13.35 -9.67 -69.17
C PRO A 33 -12.65 -8.90 -68.03
N PRO A 34 -11.65 -8.06 -68.34
CA PRO A 34 -10.94 -7.29 -67.33
C PRO A 34 -11.93 -6.44 -66.54
N ALA A 35 -11.99 -6.64 -65.22
CA ALA A 35 -12.86 -5.89 -64.35
C ALA A 35 -12.58 -4.38 -64.51
N MET A 36 -13.58 -3.62 -64.96
CA MET A 36 -13.44 -2.17 -65.07
C MET A 36 -13.17 -1.58 -63.68
N PRO A 37 -12.29 -0.55 -63.58
CA PRO A 37 -12.01 0.10 -62.30
C PRO A 37 -13.32 0.68 -61.72
N PRO A 38 -13.53 0.57 -60.39
CA PRO A 38 -14.74 1.06 -59.75
C PRO A 38 -14.90 2.56 -59.98
N THR A 39 -16.13 2.99 -60.22
CA THR A 39 -16.49 4.41 -60.35
C THR A 39 -16.19 5.19 -59.07
N SER A 40 -16.01 6.51 -59.16
CA SER A 40 -15.74 7.37 -57.99
C SER A 40 -16.82 7.25 -56.92
N SER A 41 -18.09 7.08 -57.32
CA SER A 41 -19.21 6.80 -56.43
C SER A 41 -19.08 5.44 -55.71
N GLU A 42 -18.65 4.39 -56.42
CA GLU A 42 -18.43 3.07 -55.81
C GLU A 42 -17.25 3.11 -54.83
N GLN A 43 -16.18 3.83 -55.17
CA GLN A 43 -15.02 4.00 -54.28
C GLN A 43 -15.39 4.75 -52.99
N ALA A 44 -16.22 5.80 -53.08
CA ALA A 44 -16.72 6.52 -51.91
C ALA A 44 -17.55 5.60 -50.99
N GLN A 45 -18.47 4.81 -51.54
CA GLN A 45 -19.26 3.84 -50.78
C GLN A 45 -18.38 2.76 -50.11
N ILE A 46 -17.32 2.30 -50.80
CA ILE A 46 -16.36 1.34 -50.23
C ILE A 46 -15.63 1.97 -49.03
N LEU A 47 -15.18 3.22 -49.14
CA LEU A 47 -14.51 3.94 -48.05
C LEU A 47 -15.44 4.16 -46.85
N GLU A 48 -16.70 4.55 -47.08
CA GLU A 48 -17.69 4.70 -46.01
C GLU A 48 -17.89 3.39 -45.25
N ARG A 49 -18.04 2.26 -45.96
CA ARG A 49 -18.16 0.92 -45.34
C ARG A 49 -16.89 0.52 -44.58
N GLN A 50 -15.71 0.90 -45.07
CA GLN A 50 -14.46 0.64 -44.38
C GLN A 50 -14.33 1.50 -43.11
N PHE A 51 -14.68 2.78 -43.20
CA PHE A 51 -14.71 3.70 -42.06
C PHE A 51 -15.69 3.23 -40.98
N ALA A 52 -16.91 2.85 -41.37
CA ALA A 52 -17.92 2.30 -40.46
C ALA A 52 -17.39 1.06 -39.72
N ARG A 53 -16.79 0.10 -40.44
CA ARG A 53 -16.17 -1.09 -39.84
C ARG A 53 -15.03 -0.76 -38.88
N ARG A 54 -14.21 0.24 -39.16
CA ARG A 54 -13.14 0.68 -38.26
C ARG A 54 -13.69 1.36 -37.01
N MET A 55 -14.71 2.20 -37.15
CA MET A 55 -15.38 2.82 -36.01
C MET A 55 -16.04 1.78 -35.10
N GLU A 56 -16.68 0.76 -35.68
CA GLU A 56 -17.22 -0.39 -34.94
C GLU A 56 -16.11 -1.19 -34.25
N ALA A 57 -14.96 -1.40 -34.90
CA ALA A 57 -13.81 -2.05 -34.29
C ALA A 57 -13.24 -1.25 -33.10
N VAL A 58 -13.25 0.09 -33.18
CA VAL A 58 -12.89 0.96 -32.04
C VAL A 58 -13.90 0.78 -30.91
N ASP A 59 -15.20 0.85 -31.19
CA ASP A 59 -16.24 0.72 -30.16
C ASP A 59 -16.21 -0.65 -29.46
N THR A 60 -16.14 -1.74 -30.23
CA THR A 60 -16.04 -3.12 -29.70
C THR A 60 -14.79 -3.35 -28.85
N ARG A 61 -13.67 -2.71 -29.19
CA ARG A 61 -12.43 -2.78 -28.41
C ARG A 61 -12.52 -2.06 -27.06
N TRP A 62 -13.21 -0.92 -27.01
CA TRP A 62 -13.30 -0.10 -25.80
C TRP A 62 -14.50 -0.44 -24.92
N SER A 63 -15.59 -0.94 -25.49
CA SER A 63 -16.85 -1.23 -24.80
C SER A 63 -16.68 -2.12 -23.55
N PRO A 64 -16.01 -3.29 -23.60
CA PRO A 64 -15.86 -4.14 -22.41
C PRO A 64 -15.08 -3.49 -21.25
N ARG A 65 -14.12 -2.61 -21.58
CA ARG A 65 -13.33 -1.89 -20.58
C ARG A 65 -14.12 -0.72 -19.98
N GLN A 66 -15.00 -0.10 -20.77
CA GLN A 66 -15.88 0.96 -20.31
C GLN A 66 -16.98 0.43 -19.40
N THR A 67 -17.58 -0.71 -19.75
CA THR A 67 -18.61 -1.35 -18.91
C THR A 67 -18.02 -1.75 -17.56
N THR A 68 -16.91 -2.49 -17.56
CA THR A 68 -16.25 -2.90 -16.31
C THR A 68 -15.84 -1.73 -15.42
N LEU A 69 -15.30 -0.63 -15.98
CA LEU A 69 -15.00 0.57 -15.18
C LEU A 69 -16.25 1.26 -14.67
N ARG A 70 -17.31 1.33 -15.49
CA ARG A 70 -18.59 1.93 -15.10
C ARG A 70 -19.22 1.13 -13.96
N ASP A 71 -19.22 -0.20 -14.04
CA ASP A 71 -19.74 -1.08 -13.00
C ASP A 71 -18.96 -0.92 -11.70
N GLN A 72 -17.62 -0.87 -11.78
CA GLN A 72 -16.77 -0.60 -10.62
C GLN A 72 -17.03 0.76 -9.99
N LEU A 73 -17.25 1.80 -10.82
CA LEU A 73 -17.53 3.15 -10.36
C LEU A 73 -18.93 3.22 -9.74
N HIS A 74 -19.93 2.58 -10.33
CA HIS A 74 -21.29 2.48 -9.79
C HIS A 74 -21.27 1.81 -8.42
N HIS A 75 -20.68 0.63 -8.31
CA HIS A 75 -20.57 -0.08 -7.04
C HIS A 75 -19.79 0.72 -5.97
N THR A 76 -18.73 1.43 -6.38
CA THR A 76 -17.98 2.28 -5.45
C THR A 76 -18.78 3.51 -5.01
N ASN A 77 -19.61 4.07 -5.89
CA ASN A 77 -20.52 5.18 -5.56
C ASN A 77 -21.64 4.73 -4.63
N GLU A 78 -22.22 3.55 -4.82
CA GLU A 78 -23.23 3.00 -3.90
C GLU A 78 -22.68 2.89 -2.47
N ILE A 79 -21.48 2.34 -2.31
CA ILE A 79 -20.81 2.25 -1.01
C ILE A 79 -20.51 3.65 -0.45
N TRP A 80 -20.05 4.56 -1.31
CA TRP A 80 -19.78 5.94 -0.92
C TRP A 80 -21.04 6.64 -0.40
N ASP A 81 -22.15 6.52 -1.12
CA ASP A 81 -23.42 7.16 -0.78
C ASP A 81 -24.00 6.57 0.51
N ASP A 82 -23.88 5.26 0.73
CA ASP A 82 -24.26 4.60 2.00
C ASP A 82 -23.45 5.13 3.20
N ILE A 83 -22.13 5.26 3.03
CA ILE A 83 -21.25 5.83 4.07
C ILE A 83 -21.58 7.31 4.29
N GLN A 84 -21.81 8.08 3.22
CA GLN A 84 -22.12 9.50 3.30
C GLN A 84 -23.47 9.76 4.00
N ALA A 85 -24.46 8.90 3.74
CA ALA A 85 -25.77 8.96 4.37
C ALA A 85 -25.73 8.61 5.86
N SER A 86 -24.81 7.73 6.28
CA SER A 86 -24.69 7.31 7.68
C SER A 86 -23.83 8.23 8.55
N GLU A 87 -22.82 8.87 7.98
CA GLU A 87 -21.85 9.67 8.73
C GLU A 87 -22.07 11.20 8.61
N GLU A 88 -22.86 11.66 7.63
CA GLU A 88 -23.21 13.09 7.39
C GLU A 88 -22.01 14.06 7.39
N ARG A 89 -20.81 13.58 7.03
CA ARG A 89 -19.57 14.35 7.05
C ARG A 89 -18.67 14.02 5.86
N GLN A 90 -17.68 14.88 5.61
CA GLN A 90 -16.62 14.62 4.63
C GLN A 90 -15.54 13.69 5.21
N PRO A 91 -14.81 12.94 4.37
CA PRO A 91 -13.70 12.11 4.83
C PRO A 91 -12.57 12.99 5.39
N ARG A 92 -12.00 12.58 6.51
CA ARG A 92 -10.88 13.27 7.17
C ARG A 92 -9.68 12.34 7.20
N TYR A 93 -8.73 12.58 6.30
CA TYR A 93 -7.44 11.88 6.33
C TYR A 93 -6.31 12.82 5.92
N SER A 94 -5.13 12.59 6.49
CA SER A 94 -3.91 13.29 6.08
C SER A 94 -3.34 12.68 4.80
N SER A 95 -2.59 13.48 4.04
CA SER A 95 -1.85 12.95 2.89
C SER A 95 -0.79 11.95 3.37
N PRO A 96 -0.73 10.73 2.78
CA PRO A 96 0.28 9.74 3.13
C PRO A 96 1.72 10.26 3.05
N TRP A 97 1.93 11.27 2.21
CA TRP A 97 3.23 11.91 1.99
C TRP A 97 3.76 12.67 3.20
N PHE A 98 2.90 13.23 4.05
CA PHE A 98 3.33 13.88 5.29
C PHE A 98 3.42 12.89 6.45
N TYR A 99 2.47 11.95 6.51
CA TYR A 99 2.36 11.02 7.61
C TYR A 99 3.54 10.04 7.71
N TRP A 100 3.92 9.40 6.61
CA TRP A 100 4.98 8.39 6.62
C TRP A 100 6.37 8.94 7.00
N PRO A 101 6.83 10.07 6.43
CA PRO A 101 8.10 10.68 6.86
C PRO A 101 8.08 11.10 8.33
N PHE A 102 6.95 11.59 8.83
CA PHE A 102 6.81 11.95 10.25
C PHE A 102 6.97 10.71 11.15
N MET A 103 6.35 9.58 10.80
CA MET A 103 6.50 8.32 11.54
C MET A 103 7.93 7.78 11.49
N VAL A 104 8.61 7.89 10.34
CA VAL A 104 10.03 7.53 10.21
C VAL A 104 10.90 8.44 11.06
N ALA A 105 10.65 9.76 11.05
CA ALA A 105 11.37 10.71 11.88
C ALA A 105 11.20 10.42 13.38
N LEU A 106 9.99 10.06 13.84
CA LEU A 106 9.76 9.60 15.21
C LEU A 106 10.57 8.35 15.53
N ALA A 107 10.56 7.33 14.66
CA ALA A 107 11.33 6.11 14.87
C ALA A 107 12.84 6.37 14.93
N VAL A 108 13.36 7.25 14.07
CA VAL A 108 14.76 7.67 14.09
C VAL A 108 15.10 8.46 15.35
N ALA A 109 14.20 9.33 15.81
CA ALA A 109 14.37 10.11 17.04
C ALA A 109 14.37 9.22 18.30
N GLU A 110 13.70 8.07 18.28
CA GLU A 110 13.75 7.09 19.37
C GLU A 110 15.09 6.35 19.46
N VAL A 111 15.83 6.19 18.35
CA VAL A 111 17.12 5.48 18.36
C VAL A 111 18.12 6.09 19.34
N PRO A 112 18.45 7.40 19.32
CA PRO A 112 19.40 7.96 20.29
C PRO A 112 18.87 7.92 21.73
N ILE A 113 17.55 8.07 21.92
CA ILE A 113 16.92 8.01 23.25
C ILE A 113 17.13 6.61 23.85
N ASN A 114 16.87 5.56 23.06
CA ASN A 114 16.90 4.17 23.51
C ASN A 114 18.29 3.52 23.40
N ARG A 115 19.21 4.04 22.59
CA ARG A 115 20.57 3.53 22.46
C ARG A 115 21.30 3.51 23.80
N PHE A 116 21.17 4.58 24.58
CA PHE A 116 21.77 4.68 25.92
C PHE A 116 21.29 3.58 26.86
N SER A 117 20.14 2.94 26.59
CA SER A 117 19.59 1.85 27.40
C SER A 117 20.22 0.49 27.09
N PHE A 118 20.75 0.30 25.87
CA PHE A 118 21.24 -1.00 25.37
C PHE A 118 22.76 -1.08 25.28
N GLU A 119 23.46 0.04 25.41
CA GLU A 119 24.93 0.10 25.41
C GLU A 119 25.54 -0.70 26.58
N LEU A 120 24.78 -0.97 27.65
CA LEU A 120 25.17 -1.90 28.73
C LEU A 120 25.32 -3.35 28.26
N PHE A 121 24.40 -3.83 27.44
CA PHE A 121 24.28 -5.27 27.14
C PHE A 121 25.21 -5.71 26.01
N PHE A 122 25.65 -4.77 25.18
CA PHE A 122 26.42 -5.05 23.97
C PHE A 122 27.63 -4.12 23.85
N GLN A 123 28.39 -3.91 24.93
CA GLN A 123 29.63 -3.12 24.90
C GLN A 123 30.61 -3.62 23.83
N GLU A 124 30.60 -4.91 23.52
CA GLU A 124 31.43 -5.52 22.48
C GLU A 124 30.91 -5.31 21.04
N SER A 125 29.66 -4.85 20.88
CA SER A 125 29.09 -4.55 19.56
C SER A 125 28.10 -3.39 19.61
N PRO A 126 28.59 -2.14 19.44
CA PRO A 126 27.75 -0.95 19.28
C PRO A 126 26.69 -1.11 18.18
N ALA A 127 26.98 -1.92 17.16
CA ALA A 127 26.03 -2.26 16.11
C ALA A 127 24.81 -3.04 16.63
N VAL A 128 24.99 -3.97 17.58
CA VAL A 128 23.89 -4.74 18.17
C VAL A 128 23.03 -3.86 19.09
N ALA A 129 23.65 -2.99 19.90
CA ALA A 129 22.91 -2.02 20.71
C ALA A 129 22.05 -1.08 19.85
N LEU A 130 22.60 -0.57 18.74
CA LEU A 130 21.85 0.24 17.76
C LEU A 130 20.71 -0.54 17.13
N LEU A 131 20.95 -1.79 16.72
CA LEU A 131 19.93 -2.63 16.11
C LEU A 131 18.78 -2.91 17.09
N VAL A 132 19.07 -3.32 18.33
CA VAL A 132 18.06 -3.59 19.35
C VAL A 132 17.29 -2.32 19.70
N SER A 133 17.98 -1.18 19.85
CA SER A 133 17.33 0.11 20.07
C SER A 133 16.38 0.49 18.93
N PHE A 134 16.80 0.26 17.69
CA PHE A 134 15.95 0.51 16.51
C PHE A 134 14.73 -0.42 16.48
N LEU A 135 14.91 -1.70 16.78
CA LEU A 135 13.81 -2.67 16.81
C LEU A 135 12.78 -2.33 17.90
N VAL A 136 13.24 -2.01 19.11
CA VAL A 136 12.37 -1.65 20.23
C VAL A 136 11.65 -0.33 19.96
N GLY A 137 12.37 0.69 19.47
CA GLY A 137 11.74 1.97 19.14
C GLY A 137 10.76 1.86 17.96
N GLY A 138 11.13 1.12 16.92
CA GLY A 138 10.23 0.81 15.81
C GLY A 138 8.96 0.06 16.25
N LEU A 139 9.09 -0.86 17.22
CA LEU A 139 7.95 -1.55 17.82
C LEU A 139 7.05 -0.59 18.60
N LEU A 140 7.61 0.27 19.46
CA LEU A 140 6.84 1.27 20.22
C LEU A 140 6.09 2.23 19.30
N VAL A 141 6.75 2.76 18.27
CA VAL A 141 6.13 3.62 17.26
C VAL A 141 5.00 2.90 16.50
N THR A 142 5.19 1.62 16.18
CA THR A 142 4.16 0.80 15.52
C THR A 142 2.96 0.57 16.44
N LEU A 143 3.19 0.30 17.72
CA LEU A 143 2.12 0.13 18.71
C LEU A 143 1.39 1.46 18.96
N ALA A 144 2.11 2.58 19.05
CA ALA A 144 1.54 3.92 19.16
C ALA A 144 0.59 4.23 17.98
N HIS A 145 1.03 3.93 16.76
CA HIS A 145 0.20 4.06 15.57
C HIS A 145 -1.07 3.19 15.63
N ARG A 146 -0.92 1.92 16.00
CA ARG A 146 -2.05 0.99 16.14
C ARG A 146 -3.05 1.47 17.19
N LEU A 147 -2.55 1.92 18.34
CA LEU A 147 -3.36 2.46 19.42
C LEU A 147 -4.12 3.72 18.98
N GLY A 148 -3.46 4.66 18.30
CA GLY A 148 -4.11 5.86 17.78
C GLY A 148 -5.22 5.56 16.77
N MET A 149 -5.00 4.61 15.85
CA MET A 149 -6.05 4.14 14.95
C MET A 149 -7.22 3.48 15.69
N MET A 150 -6.97 2.66 16.71
CA MET A 150 -8.01 2.04 17.52
C MET A 150 -8.82 3.09 18.28
N MET A 151 -8.16 4.10 18.88
CA MET A 151 -8.83 5.20 19.56
C MET A 151 -9.69 6.04 18.63
N CYS A 152 -9.23 6.29 17.40
CA CYS A 152 -10.01 7.01 16.40
C CYS A 152 -11.28 6.23 15.99
N ARG A 153 -11.15 4.91 15.81
CA ARG A 153 -12.25 4.02 15.42
C ARG A 153 -13.20 3.64 16.55
N PHE A 154 -12.78 3.79 17.80
CA PHE A 154 -13.57 3.43 18.97
C PHE A 154 -14.95 4.13 18.98
N GLY A 155 -15.00 5.41 18.59
CA GLY A 155 -16.26 6.16 18.51
C GLY A 155 -17.25 5.58 17.49
N TYR A 156 -16.74 5.11 16.35
CA TYR A 156 -17.55 4.47 15.30
C TYR A 156 -18.02 3.07 15.75
N ASN A 157 -17.09 2.26 16.25
CA ASN A 157 -17.39 0.89 16.64
C ASN A 157 -18.28 0.79 17.87
N LYS A 158 -18.22 1.74 18.81
CA LYS A 158 -19.13 1.81 19.97
C LYS A 158 -20.60 1.84 19.54
N LYS A 159 -20.91 2.41 18.37
CA LYS A 159 -22.27 2.49 17.84
C LYS A 159 -22.73 1.21 17.14
N ARG A 160 -21.81 0.38 16.62
CA ARG A 160 -22.14 -0.75 15.71
C ARG A 160 -21.74 -2.14 16.23
N LYS A 161 -20.81 -2.26 17.18
CA LYS A 161 -20.21 -3.52 17.64
C LYS A 161 -20.17 -3.63 19.16
N ASN A 162 -19.93 -4.85 19.68
CA ASN A 162 -19.64 -5.09 21.08
C ASN A 162 -18.39 -4.30 21.53
N TRP A 163 -18.62 -3.14 22.15
CA TRP A 163 -17.61 -2.19 22.60
C TRP A 163 -16.59 -2.79 23.58
N TRP A 164 -16.98 -3.83 24.32
CA TRP A 164 -16.09 -4.51 25.28
C TRP A 164 -14.86 -5.14 24.64
N GLY A 165 -15.02 -5.76 23.46
CA GLY A 165 -13.89 -6.38 22.76
C GLY A 165 -12.83 -5.35 22.37
N GLU A 166 -13.25 -4.13 22.04
CA GLU A 166 -12.34 -3.05 21.66
C GLU A 166 -11.69 -2.38 22.85
N VAL A 167 -12.43 -2.19 23.94
CA VAL A 167 -11.84 -1.73 25.21
C VAL A 167 -10.76 -2.71 25.67
N LEU A 168 -11.04 -4.02 25.63
CA LEU A 168 -10.06 -5.04 25.99
C LEU A 168 -8.82 -4.98 25.10
N GLN A 169 -9.00 -4.81 23.78
CA GLN A 169 -7.89 -4.70 22.84
C GLN A 169 -7.06 -3.42 23.08
N ILE A 170 -7.70 -2.27 23.29
CA ILE A 170 -7.03 -1.01 23.62
C ILE A 170 -6.26 -1.16 24.92
N ALA A 171 -6.88 -1.73 25.97
CA ALA A 171 -6.23 -1.96 27.25
C ALA A 171 -5.02 -2.89 27.13
N ALA A 172 -5.12 -3.96 26.34
CA ALA A 172 -4.01 -4.88 26.09
C ALA A 172 -2.83 -4.19 25.38
N VAL A 173 -3.10 -3.34 24.37
CA VAL A 173 -2.05 -2.58 23.67
C VAL A 173 -1.42 -1.53 24.58
N VAL A 174 -2.21 -0.81 25.38
CA VAL A 174 -1.70 0.16 26.37
C VAL A 174 -0.81 -0.55 27.40
N LEU A 175 -1.26 -1.68 27.94
CA LEU A 175 -0.48 -2.47 28.88
C LEU A 175 0.85 -2.92 28.27
N LEU A 176 0.84 -3.37 27.01
CA LEU A 176 2.04 -3.78 26.30
C LEU A 176 3.01 -2.60 26.09
N ILE A 177 2.51 -1.43 25.68
CA ILE A 177 3.32 -0.20 25.55
C ILE A 177 3.97 0.16 26.88
N VAL A 178 3.18 0.21 27.97
CA VAL A 178 3.68 0.55 29.31
C VAL A 178 4.71 -0.47 29.76
N ALA A 179 4.47 -1.76 29.58
CA ALA A 179 5.40 -2.82 29.94
C ALA A 179 6.73 -2.72 29.17
N LEU A 180 6.68 -2.45 27.86
CA LEU A 180 7.87 -2.26 27.04
C LEU A 180 8.65 -1.00 27.46
N ALA A 181 7.98 0.14 27.59
CA ALA A 181 8.62 1.40 28.01
C ALA A 181 9.24 1.28 29.42
N TYR A 182 8.54 0.61 30.34
CA TYR A 182 9.03 0.32 31.68
C TYR A 182 10.27 -0.59 31.64
N GLY A 183 10.24 -1.65 30.84
CA GLY A 183 11.39 -2.54 30.64
C GLY A 183 12.62 -1.79 30.16
N VAL A 184 12.50 -0.99 29.09
CA VAL A 184 13.63 -0.18 28.56
C VAL A 184 14.15 0.80 29.61
N SER A 185 13.26 1.39 30.42
CA SER A 185 13.64 2.35 31.46
C SER A 185 14.47 1.72 32.58
N ILE A 186 14.11 0.50 33.00
CA ILE A 186 14.90 -0.26 33.98
C ILE A 186 16.25 -0.64 33.42
N LEU A 187 16.30 -1.09 32.16
CA LEU A 187 17.56 -1.42 31.50
C LEU A 187 18.51 -0.22 31.45
N ARG A 188 17.98 0.97 31.13
CA ARG A 188 18.74 2.21 31.14
C ARG A 188 19.24 2.61 32.52
N GLN A 189 18.39 2.52 33.53
CA GLN A 189 18.80 2.86 34.90
C GLN A 189 19.91 1.91 35.38
N GLY A 190 19.81 0.62 35.06
CA GLY A 190 20.88 -0.34 35.31
C GLY A 190 22.18 0.04 34.61
N TYR A 191 22.12 0.54 33.37
CA TYR A 191 23.29 1.03 32.63
C TYR A 191 23.96 2.21 33.32
N LEU A 192 23.19 3.24 33.65
CA LEU A 192 23.71 4.46 34.28
C LEU A 192 24.34 4.14 35.64
N ALA A 193 23.70 3.29 36.44
CA ALA A 193 24.24 2.85 37.72
C ALA A 193 25.58 2.11 37.55
N PHE A 194 25.70 1.25 36.53
CA PHE A 194 26.92 0.49 36.26
C PHE A 194 28.09 1.39 35.84
N ILE A 195 27.90 2.29 34.86
CA ILE A 195 28.98 3.17 34.39
C ILE A 195 29.46 4.17 35.46
N THR A 196 28.63 4.45 36.47
CA THR A 196 29.00 5.33 37.59
C THR A 196 29.74 4.62 38.72
N GLN A 197 29.86 3.29 38.70
CA GLN A 197 30.61 2.54 39.70
C GLN A 197 32.09 2.40 39.27
N PRO A 198 33.05 2.95 40.03
CA PRO A 198 34.45 3.04 39.60
C PRO A 198 35.28 1.75 39.73
N GLU A 199 34.74 0.66 40.30
CA GLU A 199 35.56 -0.48 40.78
C GLU A 199 35.21 -1.86 40.17
N MET A 200 34.13 -2.02 39.40
CA MET A 200 33.79 -3.32 38.79
C MET A 200 33.83 -3.25 37.27
N GLY A 201 34.87 -3.85 36.68
CA GLY A 201 34.98 -4.02 35.24
C GLY A 201 33.91 -4.98 34.68
N PHE A 202 33.35 -4.65 33.52
CA PHE A 202 32.32 -5.42 32.78
C PHE A 202 32.64 -6.93 32.66
N GLY A 203 33.92 -7.27 32.52
CA GLY A 203 34.41 -8.66 32.44
C GLY A 203 34.18 -9.48 33.71
N GLN A 204 34.37 -8.90 34.90
CA GLN A 204 34.13 -9.58 36.19
C GLN A 204 32.63 -9.82 36.45
N ALA A 205 31.76 -8.93 35.98
CA ALA A 205 30.32 -9.13 36.05
C ALA A 205 29.83 -10.25 35.09
N LEU A 206 30.59 -10.54 34.02
CA LEU A 206 30.21 -11.50 32.96
C LEU A 206 30.60 -12.91 33.35
N GLU A 207 31.80 -13.03 33.90
CA GLU A 207 32.35 -14.27 34.44
C GLU A 207 31.50 -14.82 35.60
N ASN A 208 30.87 -13.93 36.38
CA ASN A 208 29.96 -14.31 37.48
C ASN A 208 28.54 -14.71 37.04
N GLN A 209 28.27 -14.86 35.73
CA GLN A 209 26.94 -15.21 35.19
C GLN A 209 25.82 -14.26 35.66
N GLN A 210 26.20 -13.05 36.07
CA GLN A 210 25.37 -12.17 36.86
C GLN A 210 24.58 -11.18 36.01
N TYR A 211 24.72 -11.18 34.67
CA TYR A 211 23.97 -10.27 33.78
C TYR A 211 22.48 -10.53 33.75
N GLY A 212 22.06 -11.81 33.72
CA GLY A 212 20.66 -12.15 33.94
C GLY A 212 20.21 -11.70 35.33
N GLY A 213 21.09 -11.86 36.33
CA GLY A 213 20.88 -11.40 37.70
C GLY A 213 20.81 -9.89 37.88
N ALA A 214 21.56 -9.10 37.11
CA ALA A 214 21.64 -7.64 37.20
C ALA A 214 20.42 -6.98 36.57
N ALA A 215 19.96 -7.49 35.42
CA ALA A 215 18.66 -7.09 34.86
C ALA A 215 17.50 -7.49 35.80
N ILE A 216 17.55 -8.68 36.40
CA ILE A 216 16.56 -9.14 37.40
C ILE A 216 16.65 -8.34 38.72
N MET A 217 17.85 -7.94 39.16
CA MET A 217 18.07 -7.10 40.33
C MET A 217 17.59 -5.68 40.08
N ALA A 218 17.85 -5.12 38.89
CA ALA A 218 17.31 -3.83 38.46
C ALA A 218 15.77 -3.86 38.38
N LEU A 219 15.19 -4.97 37.93
CA LEU A 219 13.75 -5.22 37.99
C LEU A 219 13.21 -5.26 39.43
N LYS A 220 13.97 -5.83 40.38
CA LYS A 220 13.61 -5.89 41.81
C LYS A 220 13.79 -4.56 42.53
N GLY A 221 14.76 -3.74 42.14
CA GLY A 221 15.06 -2.45 42.76
C GLY A 221 14.07 -1.33 42.41
N GLY A 222 13.23 -1.54 41.39
CA GLY A 222 12.29 -0.52 40.91
C GLY A 222 12.98 0.65 40.20
N LEU A 223 12.16 1.58 39.68
CA LEU A 223 12.69 2.80 39.05
C LEU A 223 12.99 3.88 40.10
N GLY A 224 14.22 4.36 40.07
CA GLY A 224 14.61 5.64 40.65
C GLY A 224 14.18 6.82 39.76
N LEU A 225 14.50 8.04 40.19
CA LEU A 225 14.06 9.27 39.51
C LEU A 225 14.45 9.31 38.03
N ASP A 226 15.70 8.94 37.70
CA ASP A 226 16.20 8.94 36.32
C ASP A 226 15.46 7.93 35.42
N GLY A 227 15.06 6.79 36.00
CA GLY A 227 14.25 5.79 35.34
C GLY A 227 12.84 6.31 35.06
N TRP A 228 12.20 6.97 36.03
CA TRP A 228 10.88 7.58 35.84
C TRP A 228 10.89 8.69 34.79
N ILE A 229 11.91 9.55 34.79
CA ILE A 229 12.07 10.59 33.77
C ILE A 229 12.16 9.95 32.38
N PHE A 230 12.94 8.88 32.24
CA PHE A 230 13.07 8.18 30.98
C PHE A 230 11.79 7.49 30.51
N LEU A 231 11.06 6.87 31.44
CA LEU A 231 9.75 6.29 31.17
C LEU A 231 8.79 7.35 30.64
N LEU A 232 8.74 8.52 31.29
CA LEU A 232 7.89 9.64 30.87
C LEU A 232 8.28 10.15 29.48
N ILE A 233 9.58 10.22 29.14
CA ILE A 233 10.02 10.60 27.79
C ILE A 233 9.52 9.59 26.76
N ASN A 234 9.67 8.28 27.00
CA ASN A 234 9.16 7.24 26.09
C ASN A 234 7.64 7.32 25.93
N LEU A 235 6.91 7.51 27.03
CA LEU A 235 5.46 7.69 26.99
C LEU A 235 5.05 8.97 26.26
N ALA A 236 5.83 10.05 26.36
CA ALA A 236 5.59 11.28 25.61
C ALA A 236 5.75 11.05 24.10
N VAL A 237 6.81 10.36 23.66
CA VAL A 237 7.00 10.02 22.23
C VAL A 237 5.86 9.14 21.73
N VAL A 238 5.46 8.13 22.50
CA VAL A 238 4.29 7.31 22.20
C VAL A 238 3.01 8.17 22.11
N ALA A 239 2.79 9.09 23.04
CA ALA A 239 1.64 9.98 23.03
C ALA A 239 1.60 10.87 21.77
N VAL A 240 2.76 11.36 21.31
CA VAL A 240 2.87 12.06 20.02
C VAL A 240 2.49 11.13 18.86
N GLY A 241 3.02 9.89 18.82
CA GLY A 241 2.68 8.91 17.79
C GLY A 241 1.19 8.53 17.77
N VAL A 242 0.60 8.31 18.94
CA VAL A 242 -0.84 8.04 19.13
C VAL A 242 -1.66 9.22 18.63
N SER A 243 -1.30 10.45 19.03
CA SER A 243 -2.01 11.67 18.63
C SER A 243 -1.94 11.87 17.11
N ALA A 244 -0.76 11.70 16.52
CA ALA A 244 -0.57 11.80 15.09
C ALA A 244 -1.46 10.79 14.35
N ALA A 245 -1.45 9.51 14.76
CA ALA A 245 -2.30 8.49 14.16
C ALA A 245 -3.80 8.76 14.37
N TYR A 246 -4.19 9.28 15.54
CA TYR A 246 -5.58 9.62 15.85
C TYR A 246 -6.12 10.72 14.93
N PHE A 247 -5.35 11.79 14.70
CA PHE A 247 -5.77 12.92 13.87
C PHE A 247 -5.61 12.65 12.36
N CYS A 248 -4.66 11.79 11.98
CA CYS A 248 -4.35 11.54 10.57
C CYS A 248 -5.27 10.53 9.89
N HIS A 249 -6.00 9.71 10.66
CA HIS A 249 -6.89 8.67 10.15
C HIS A 249 -8.37 9.01 10.35
N ASP A 250 -9.20 8.51 9.44
CA ASP A 250 -10.64 8.65 9.53
C ASP A 250 -11.23 7.65 10.56
N PRO A 251 -12.22 8.07 11.38
CA PRO A 251 -12.93 7.17 12.29
C PRO A 251 -13.64 6.00 11.60
N HIS A 252 -14.10 6.19 10.36
CA HIS A 252 -14.80 5.17 9.59
C HIS A 252 -13.77 4.33 8.81
N PRO A 253 -13.70 3.00 9.01
CA PRO A 253 -12.61 2.16 8.54
C PRO A 253 -12.45 2.12 7.01
N ASP A 254 -13.56 2.27 6.28
CA ASP A 254 -13.57 2.16 4.81
C ASP A 254 -13.71 3.49 4.08
N PHE A 255 -13.95 4.62 4.77
CA PHE A 255 -14.32 5.87 4.11
C PHE A 255 -13.17 6.42 3.25
N GLU A 256 -11.96 6.47 3.81
CA GLU A 256 -10.73 6.84 3.09
C GLU A 256 -10.44 5.91 1.89
N ARG A 257 -10.70 4.61 2.03
CA ARG A 257 -10.41 3.62 0.99
C ARG A 257 -11.36 3.78 -0.19
N VAL A 258 -12.64 3.98 0.09
CA VAL A 258 -13.69 4.17 -0.91
C VAL A 258 -13.48 5.49 -1.65
N ASP A 259 -13.17 6.58 -0.94
CA ASP A 259 -12.86 7.89 -1.53
C ASP A 259 -11.72 7.81 -2.57
N ARG A 260 -10.58 7.25 -2.14
CA ARG A 260 -9.40 7.11 -3.02
C ARG A 260 -9.68 6.20 -4.20
N LYS A 261 -10.46 5.14 -3.99
CA LYS A 261 -10.86 4.22 -5.07
C LYS A 261 -11.74 4.95 -6.07
N LYS A 262 -12.73 5.71 -5.62
CA LYS A 262 -13.62 6.53 -6.45
C LYS A 262 -12.81 7.49 -7.32
N HIS A 263 -11.96 8.33 -6.72
CA HIS A 263 -11.12 9.27 -7.46
C HIS A 263 -10.17 8.60 -8.45
N LYS A 264 -9.61 7.43 -8.09
CA LYS A 264 -8.77 6.66 -9.01
C LYS A 264 -9.58 6.15 -10.21
N LEU A 265 -10.79 5.63 -9.99
CA LEU A 265 -11.68 5.14 -11.04
C LEU A 265 -12.17 6.27 -11.95
N GLU A 266 -12.56 7.41 -11.39
CA GLU A 266 -12.93 8.62 -12.14
C GLU A 266 -11.78 9.07 -13.06
N LYS A 267 -10.55 9.13 -12.53
CA LYS A 267 -9.36 9.46 -13.32
C LYS A 267 -9.08 8.45 -14.43
N GLN A 268 -9.31 7.16 -14.17
CA GLN A 268 -9.18 6.11 -15.17
C GLN A 268 -10.25 6.21 -16.27
N ALA A 269 -11.50 6.49 -15.89
CA ALA A 269 -12.61 6.70 -16.80
C ALA A 269 -12.35 7.91 -17.71
N ALA A 270 -11.93 9.04 -17.15
CA ALA A 270 -11.58 10.24 -17.92
C ALA A 270 -10.43 9.98 -18.91
N ARG A 271 -9.38 9.28 -18.49
CA ARG A 271 -8.26 8.89 -19.37
C ARG A 271 -8.70 7.93 -20.48
N MET A 272 -9.63 7.03 -20.20
CA MET A 272 -10.16 6.10 -21.19
C MET A 272 -11.03 6.82 -22.23
N GLN A 273 -11.89 7.74 -21.79
CA GLN A 273 -12.70 8.57 -22.68
C GLN A 273 -11.82 9.43 -23.59
N ALA A 274 -10.75 10.04 -23.05
CA ALA A 274 -9.79 10.79 -23.85
C ALA A 274 -9.12 9.93 -24.93
N LYS A 275 -8.62 8.74 -24.58
CA LYS A 275 -8.00 7.82 -25.55
C LYS A 275 -8.96 7.37 -26.65
N ARG A 276 -10.22 7.08 -26.29
CA ARG A 276 -11.25 6.73 -27.28
C ARG A 276 -11.50 7.91 -28.23
N ALA A 277 -11.69 9.11 -27.68
CA ALA A 277 -11.92 10.32 -28.48
C ALA A 277 -10.74 10.62 -29.43
N ASP A 278 -9.50 10.40 -28.99
CA ASP A 278 -8.31 10.54 -29.82
C ASP A 278 -8.29 9.52 -30.98
N GLU A 279 -8.57 8.25 -30.70
CA GLU A 279 -8.65 7.20 -31.73
C GLU A 279 -9.75 7.51 -32.77
N GLU A 280 -10.93 7.92 -32.31
CA GLU A 280 -12.05 8.33 -33.19
C GLU A 280 -11.69 9.56 -34.03
N ALA A 281 -11.00 10.55 -33.45
CA ALA A 281 -10.56 11.75 -34.16
C ALA A 281 -9.53 11.41 -35.25
N VAL A 282 -8.61 10.47 -35.00
CA VAL A 282 -7.64 10.00 -35.99
C VAL A 282 -8.33 9.31 -37.17
N GLU A 283 -9.28 8.40 -36.91
CA GLU A 283 -10.03 7.73 -38.00
C GLU A 283 -10.90 8.72 -38.79
N LYS A 284 -11.56 9.68 -38.13
CA LYS A 284 -12.31 10.74 -38.81
C LYS A 284 -11.42 11.60 -39.72
N ARG A 285 -10.22 11.96 -39.25
CA ARG A 285 -9.23 12.71 -40.07
C ARG A 285 -8.74 11.89 -41.25
N ARG A 286 -8.45 10.60 -41.06
CA ARG A 286 -8.05 9.68 -42.14
C ARG A 286 -9.14 9.58 -43.21
N PHE A 287 -10.38 9.37 -42.80
CA PHE A 287 -11.53 9.29 -43.70
C PHE A 287 -11.76 10.60 -44.47
N ALA A 288 -11.76 11.75 -43.78
CA ALA A 288 -11.90 13.06 -44.42
C ALA A 288 -10.82 13.32 -45.48
N ASN A 289 -9.56 12.96 -45.18
CA ASN A 289 -8.45 13.08 -46.13
C ASN A 289 -8.62 12.14 -47.35
N GLN A 290 -9.16 10.93 -47.16
CA GLN A 290 -9.43 10.01 -48.26
C GLN A 290 -10.58 10.51 -49.14
N MET A 291 -11.67 11.00 -48.54
CA MET A 291 -12.80 11.58 -49.28
C MET A 291 -12.37 12.81 -50.10
N ARG A 292 -11.53 13.68 -49.54
CA ARG A 292 -10.98 14.84 -50.28
C ARG A 292 -10.16 14.44 -51.51
N ARG A 293 -9.51 13.27 -51.49
CA ARG A 293 -8.74 12.74 -52.63
C ARG A 293 -9.62 12.11 -53.72
N LEU A 294 -10.85 11.67 -53.38
CA LEU A 294 -11.79 11.13 -54.35
C LEU A 294 -12.66 12.20 -55.03
N GLY A 295 -12.85 13.34 -54.37
CA GLY A 295 -13.61 14.48 -54.90
C GLY A 295 -12.74 15.55 -55.59
N ALA A 296 -11.43 15.35 -55.67
CA ALA A 296 -10.48 16.18 -56.42
C ALA A 296 -10.02 15.43 -57.66
#